data_AF-A0A928RDN6-F1
#
_entry.id   AF-A0A928RDN6-F1
#
_cell.length_a   1.000
_cell.length_b   1.000
_cell.length_c   1.000
_cell.angle_alpha   90.00
_cell.angle_beta   90.00
_cell.angle_gamma   90.00
#
_symmetry.space_group_name_H-M   'P 1'
#
loop_
_entity.id
_entity.type
_entity.pdbx_description
1 polymer ?
#
loop_
_entity_poly.entity_id
_entity_poly.type
_entity_poly.pdbx_seq_one_letter_code
_entity_poly.pdbx_strand_id
1 'polypeptide(L)' 'MDAVKELTLNQIRTDLPELEIGSTVKVHVKVKEGNRERIQIFEGTIIKIQHGGIQKTFT' A
#
# COMPACT_ATOMS: atom_id res chain seq x y z
N MET A 1 27.19 -3.30 -1.14
CA MET A 1 25.81 -3.68 -1.49
C MET A 1 24.97 -3.55 -0.24
N ASP A 2 23.88 -2.79 -0.30
CA ASP A 2 22.90 -2.77 0.78
C ASP A 2 22.11 -4.08 0.76
N ALA A 3 22.56 -5.06 1.54
CA ALA A 3 21.95 -6.40 1.62
C ALA A 3 20.44 -6.35 1.91
N VAL A 4 19.99 -5.34 2.67
CA VAL A 4 18.57 -5.10 2.97
C VAL A 4 17.79 -4.77 1.69
N LYS A 5 18.36 -3.96 0.80
CA LYS A 5 17.70 -3.55 -0.44
C LYS A 5 17.47 -4.76 -1.35
N GLU A 6 18.47 -5.63 -1.48
CA GLU A 6 18.38 -6.86 -2.27
C GLU A 6 17.30 -7.83 -1.76
N LEU A 7 17.19 -7.99 -0.45
CA LEU A 7 16.16 -8.84 0.16
C LEU A 7 14.75 -8.29 -0.06
N THR A 8 14.59 -6.96 -0.01
CA THR A 8 13.26 -6.32 -0.14
C THR A 8 12.74 -6.25 -1.58
N LEU A 9 13.60 -6.40 -2.59
CA LEU A 9 13.19 -6.31 -4.00
C LEU A 9 12.06 -7.28 -4.35
N ASN A 10 12.15 -8.52 -3.87
CA ASN A 10 11.15 -9.56 -4.12
C ASN A 10 9.84 -9.37 -3.33
N GLN A 11 9.82 -8.45 -2.37
CA GLN A 11 8.65 -8.14 -1.54
C GLN A 11 7.88 -6.92 -2.04
N ILE A 12 8.41 -6.20 -3.04
CA ILE A 12 7.73 -5.08 -3.67
C ILE A 12 6.64 -5.61 -4.60
N ARG A 13 5.42 -5.16 -4.38
CA ARG A 13 4.28 -5.48 -5.23
C ARG A 13 4.37 -4.73 -6.56
N THR A 14 4.20 -5.45 -7.66
CA THR A 14 4.21 -4.92 -9.04
C THR A 14 2.81 -4.84 -9.65
N ASP A 15 1.79 -5.30 -8.93
CA ASP A 15 0.40 -5.40 -9.39
C ASP A 15 -0.48 -4.20 -9.01
N LEU A 16 0.10 -3.15 -8.43
CA LEU A 16 -0.61 -1.96 -7.99
C LEU A 16 -0.77 -0.96 -9.14
N PRO A 17 -1.90 -0.23 -9.22
CA PRO A 17 -2.05 0.87 -10.16
C PRO A 17 -1.09 2.01 -9.82
N GLU A 18 -0.86 2.90 -10.79
CA GLU A 18 -0.12 4.13 -10.54
C GLU A 18 -0.89 5.01 -9.54
N LEU A 19 -0.21 5.41 -8.46
CA LEU A 19 -0.77 6.23 -7.40
C LEU A 19 -0.25 7.65 -7.55
N GLU A 20 -1.16 8.59 -7.75
CA GLU A 20 -0.86 10.02 -7.87
C GLU A 20 -1.61 10.84 -6.81
N ILE A 21 -0.98 11.91 -6.34
CA ILE A 21 -1.62 12.87 -5.44
C ILE A 21 -2.77 13.54 -6.19
N GLY A 22 -3.94 13.61 -5.56
CA GLY A 22 -5.17 14.11 -6.17
C GLY A 22 -6.05 13.02 -6.81
N SER A 23 -5.55 11.79 -6.97
CA SER A 23 -6.38 10.68 -7.45
C SER A 23 -7.34 10.18 -6.37
N THR A 24 -8.58 9.86 -6.76
CA THR A 24 -9.55 9.18 -5.89
C THR A 24 -9.39 7.66 -6.02
N VAL A 25 -9.21 6.98 -4.89
CA VAL A 25 -8.95 5.54 -4.83
C VAL A 25 -9.92 4.82 -3.91
N LYS A 26 -10.18 3.54 -4.21
CA LYS A 26 -10.91 2.61 -3.32
C LYS A 26 -9.95 1.55 -2.78
N VAL A 27 -9.60 1.67 -1.51
CA VAL A 27 -8.68 0.77 -0.81
C VAL A 27 -9.49 -0.33 -0.12
N HIS A 28 -9.22 -1.58 -0.49
CA HIS A 28 -9.83 -2.76 0.13
C HIS A 28 -8.94 -3.27 1.25
N VAL A 29 -9.29 -2.93 2.49
CA VAL A 29 -8.54 -3.31 3.69
C VAL A 29 -9.09 -4.61 4.24
N LYS A 30 -8.25 -5.64 4.34
CA LYS A 30 -8.60 -6.87 5.04
C LYS A 30 -8.47 -6.65 6.54
N VAL A 31 -9.59 -6.67 7.25
CA VAL A 31 -9.65 -6.50 8.71
C VAL A 31 -9.95 -7.86 9.33
N LYS A 32 -9.11 -8.28 10.28
CA LYS A 32 -9.27 -9.51 11.06
C LYS A 32 -9.47 -9.17 12.52
N GLU A 33 -10.65 -9.48 13.06
CA GLU A 33 -11.02 -9.28 14.46
C GLU A 33 -11.34 -10.64 15.09
N GLY A 34 -10.37 -11.19 15.83
CA GLY A 34 -10.45 -12.55 16.36
C GLY A 34 -10.57 -13.58 15.22
N ASN A 35 -11.69 -14.31 15.20
CA ASN A 35 -11.98 -15.33 14.19
C ASN A 35 -12.73 -14.81 12.96
N ARG A 36 -13.16 -13.53 12.93
CA ARG A 36 -13.88 -12.96 11.80
C ARG A 36 -12.94 -12.16 10.91
N GLU A 37 -13.02 -12.42 9.62
CA GLU A 37 -12.31 -11.65 8.58
C GLU A 37 -13.34 -10.93 7.71
N ARG A 38 -13.14 -9.63 7.47
CA ARG A 38 -13.95 -8.83 6.55
C ARG A 38 -13.07 -7.96 5.66
N ILE A 39 -13.60 -7.58 4.51
CA ILE A 39 -12.99 -6.54 3.67
C ILE A 39 -13.74 -5.25 3.94
N GLN A 40 -13.02 -4.24 4.41
CA GLN A 40 -13.52 -2.89 4.60
C GLN A 40 -13.02 -2.00 3.45
N ILE A 41 -13.93 -1.29 2.80
CA ILE A 41 -13.60 -0.41 1.68
C ILE A 41 -13.45 1.01 2.22
N PHE A 42 -12.34 1.64 1.91
CA PHE A 42 -12.10 3.06 2.15
C PHE A 42 -11.98 3.77 0.81
N GLU A 43 -12.82 4.78 0.59
CA GLU A 43 -12.81 5.60 -0.61
C GLU A 43 -12.40 7.02 -0.24
N GLY A 44 -11.44 7.59 -0.97
CA GLY A 44 -10.90 8.90 -0.66
C GLY A 44 -9.91 9.39 -1.70
N THR A 45 -9.51 10.64 -1.56
CA THR A 45 -8.50 11.26 -2.42
C THR A 45 -7.14 11.18 -1.77
N ILE A 46 -6.12 10.78 -2.54
CA ILE A 46 -4.73 10.78 -2.08
C ILE A 46 -4.28 12.23 -1.88
N ILE A 47 -3.90 12.57 -0.65
CA ILE A 47 -3.37 13.89 -0.28
C ILE A 47 -1.84 13.88 -0.16
N LYS A 48 -1.22 12.71 0.05
CA LYS A 48 0.23 12.60 0.22
C LYS A 48 0.75 11.22 -0.18
N ILE A 49 1.93 11.18 -0.79
CA ILE A 49 2.73 9.96 -1.00
C ILE A 49 4.13 10.21 -0.41
N GLN A 50 4.69 9.23 0.29
CA GLN A 50 5.95 9.36 1.03
C GLN A 50 6.77 8.05 1.03
N HIS A 51 8.09 8.17 1.20
CA HIS A 51 9.09 7.09 1.14
C HIS A 51 9.18 6.38 -0.23
N GLY A 52 10.02 5.33 -0.32
CA GLY A 52 10.27 4.55 -1.54
C GLY A 52 10.51 3.06 -1.26
N GLY A 53 10.43 2.24 -2.31
CA GLY A 53 10.55 0.78 -2.20
C GLY A 53 9.47 0.17 -1.31
N ILE A 54 9.85 -0.77 -0.45
CA ILE A 54 8.93 -1.45 0.48
C ILE A 54 8.32 -0.52 1.55
N GLN A 55 8.96 0.63 1.79
CA GLN A 55 8.55 1.58 2.82
C GLN A 55 7.56 2.63 2.31
N LYS A 56 7.22 2.60 1.00
CA LYS A 56 6.33 3.57 0.36
C LYS A 56 4.94 3.56 1.01
N THR A 57 4.45 4.72 1.43
CA THR A 57 3.11 4.90 2.00
C THR A 57 2.37 6.07 1.36
N PHE A 58 1.04 6.07 1.46
CA PHE A 58 0.18 7.16 1.01
C PHE A 58 -0.90 7.48 2.04
N THR A 59 -1.46 8.67 1.95
CA THR A 59 -2.57 9.17 2.77
C THR A 59 -3.56 9.84 1.85
#